data_AF-A0A3M2WBJ6-F1
#
_entry.id   AF-A0A3M2WBJ6-F1
#
_cell.length_a   1.000
_cell.length_b   1.000
_cell.length_c   1.000
_cell.angle_alpha   90.00
_cell.angle_beta   90.00
_cell.angle_gamma   90.00
#
_symmetry.space_group_name_H-M   'P 1'
#
loop_
_entity.id
_entity.type
_entity.pdbx_description
1 polymer ?
#
loop_
_entity_poly.entity_id
_entity_poly.type
_entity_poly.pdbx_seq_one_letter_code
_entity_poly.pdbx_strand_id
1 'polypeptide(L)'
;MPTPAFLSVTGTKQGHITEQAGSIASLGGHGQIDHPNESIVHAFSHEIISPYDAQSGDITGRRRHNAICITKVFDRASPLLLEALCRGEKLSEVIINWYRTNDGKEQNYYRTTLHGALIVAIKDHMPTCDDPNNSHSIHLQDVHFTYRQIRWDHVTASVLSQ
;
A
#
# COMPACT_ATOMS: atom_id res chain seq x y z
N MET A 1 -6.75 14.64 -11.65
CA MET A 1 -6.89 13.84 -10.41
C MET A 1 -5.59 13.07 -10.22
N PRO A 2 -5.14 12.83 -8.97
CA PRO A 2 -3.99 11.95 -8.75
C PRO A 2 -4.30 10.56 -9.30
N THR A 3 -3.34 9.95 -9.99
CA THR A 3 -3.43 8.57 -10.48
C THR A 3 -3.28 7.62 -9.28
N PRO A 4 -4.21 6.68 -9.07
CA PRO A 4 -4.13 5.76 -7.94
C PRO A 4 -2.92 4.82 -8.10
N ALA A 5 -2.44 4.31 -6.98
CA ALA A 5 -1.50 3.19 -6.97
C ALA A 5 -2.27 1.88 -6.78
N PHE A 6 -1.62 0.76 -7.11
CA PHE A 6 -2.21 -0.58 -6.98
C PHE A 6 -1.36 -1.44 -6.05
N LEU A 7 -2.04 -2.19 -5.19
CA LEU A 7 -1.44 -3.02 -4.16
C LEU A 7 -1.72 -4.50 -4.44
N SER A 8 -0.66 -5.30 -4.53
CA SER A 8 -0.73 -6.77 -4.51
C SER A 8 -0.12 -7.29 -3.21
N VAL A 9 -0.82 -8.18 -2.51
CA VAL A 9 -0.37 -8.79 -1.26
C VAL A 9 -0.42 -10.31 -1.38
N THR A 10 0.70 -10.96 -1.07
CA THR A 10 0.79 -12.42 -0.95
C THR A 10 1.16 -12.80 0.48
N GLY A 11 0.26 -13.54 1.13
CA GLY A 11 0.44 -14.16 2.44
C GLY A 11 1.15 -15.50 2.35
N THR A 12 1.89 -15.87 3.40
CA THR A 12 2.55 -17.18 3.48
C THR A 12 1.58 -18.34 3.71
N LYS A 13 0.39 -18.08 4.27
CA LYS A 13 -0.66 -19.07 4.53
C LYS A 13 -1.88 -18.86 3.63
N GLN A 14 -2.29 -17.61 3.45
CA GLN A 14 -3.50 -17.26 2.67
C GLN A 14 -3.27 -17.20 1.15
N GLY A 15 -2.02 -17.25 0.68
CA GLY A 15 -1.72 -17.11 -0.75
C GLY A 15 -1.96 -15.67 -1.24
N HIS A 16 -2.52 -15.49 -2.43
CA HIS A 16 -2.73 -14.18 -3.03
C HIS A 16 -3.93 -13.45 -2.37
N ILE A 17 -3.66 -12.72 -1.29
CA ILE A 17 -4.68 -12.04 -0.48
C ILE A 17 -5.50 -11.04 -1.30
N THR A 18 -4.86 -10.30 -2.20
CA THR A 18 -5.52 -9.29 -3.05
C THR A 18 -6.15 -9.85 -4.32
N GLU A 19 -6.18 -11.17 -4.49
CA GLU A 19 -6.85 -11.80 -5.63
C GLU A 19 -8.29 -11.26 -5.75
N GLN A 20 -8.70 -10.87 -6.96
CA GLN A 20 -10.02 -10.28 -7.24
C GLN A 20 -10.40 -9.03 -6.42
N ALA A 21 -9.48 -8.40 -5.69
CA ALA A 21 -9.77 -7.23 -4.87
C ALA A 21 -10.17 -6.00 -5.69
N GLY A 22 -9.58 -5.82 -6.88
CA GLY A 22 -9.91 -4.75 -7.82
C GLY A 22 -11.10 -5.06 -8.73
N SER A 23 -11.70 -6.24 -8.61
CA SER A 23 -12.80 -6.66 -9.48
C SER A 23 -14.09 -5.87 -9.25
N ILE A 24 -14.99 -5.89 -10.24
CA ILE A 24 -16.33 -5.28 -10.14
C ILE A 24 -17.16 -5.93 -9.02
N ALA A 25 -16.99 -7.23 -8.75
CA ALA A 25 -17.68 -7.90 -7.65
C ALA A 25 -17.24 -7.37 -6.27
N SER A 26 -16.01 -6.88 -6.18
CA SER A 26 -15.41 -6.36 -4.95
C SER A 26 -15.71 -4.88 -4.74
N LEU A 27 -15.57 -4.06 -5.79
CA LEU A 27 -15.63 -2.58 -5.72
C LEU A 27 -16.86 -1.97 -6.39
N GLY A 28 -17.77 -2.78 -6.95
CA GLY A 28 -18.91 -2.30 -7.72
C GLY A 28 -18.47 -1.45 -8.92
N GLY A 29 -19.07 -0.28 -9.08
CA GLY A 29 -18.78 0.64 -10.18
C GLY A 29 -17.36 1.22 -10.19
N HIS A 30 -16.58 1.02 -9.12
CA HIS A 30 -15.18 1.46 -9.03
C HIS A 30 -14.16 0.36 -9.39
N GLY A 31 -14.62 -0.84 -9.74
CA GLY A 31 -13.76 -1.94 -10.15
C GLY A 31 -12.91 -1.61 -11.38
N GLN A 32 -11.68 -2.12 -11.40
CA GLN A 32 -10.68 -1.89 -12.44
C GLN A 32 -10.48 -3.16 -13.26
N ILE A 33 -10.75 -3.09 -14.56
CA ILE A 33 -10.66 -4.24 -15.47
C ILE A 33 -9.20 -4.67 -15.67
N ASP A 34 -8.29 -3.70 -15.73
CA ASP A 34 -6.86 -3.94 -15.95
C ASP A 34 -6.11 -4.35 -14.66
N HIS A 35 -6.73 -4.16 -13.49
CA HIS A 35 -6.16 -4.43 -12.17
C HIS A 35 -7.08 -5.31 -11.29
N PRO A 36 -7.56 -6.48 -11.78
CA PRO A 36 -8.57 -7.25 -11.06
C PRO A 36 -8.04 -7.84 -9.75
N ASN A 37 -6.75 -8.12 -9.67
CA ASN A 37 -6.09 -8.81 -8.54
C ASN A 37 -5.29 -7.88 -7.63
N GLU A 38 -5.53 -6.57 -7.74
CA GLU A 38 -4.84 -5.57 -6.94
C GLU A 38 -5.88 -4.67 -6.25
N SER A 39 -5.62 -4.31 -5.00
CA SER A 39 -6.40 -3.31 -4.30
C SER A 39 -6.02 -1.90 -4.77
N ILE A 40 -7.01 -1.03 -4.91
CA ILE A 40 -6.77 0.38 -5.24
C ILE A 40 -6.27 1.11 -3.99
N VAL A 41 -5.15 1.82 -4.12
CA VAL A 41 -4.54 2.63 -3.06
C VAL A 41 -4.84 4.10 -3.32
N HIS A 42 -5.48 4.74 -2.34
CA HIS A 42 -5.87 6.16 -2.37
C HIS A 42 -4.85 7.08 -1.72
N ALA A 43 -4.16 6.60 -0.68
CA ALA A 43 -3.12 7.36 -0.01
C ALA A 43 -1.96 6.45 0.40
N PHE A 44 -0.77 7.03 0.50
CA PHE A 44 0.43 6.36 0.95
C PHE A 44 1.26 7.29 1.82
N SER A 45 1.84 6.76 2.88
CA SER A 45 2.83 7.43 3.71
C SER A 45 3.90 6.45 4.15
N HIS A 46 5.15 6.87 4.08
CA HIS A 46 6.29 6.08 4.53
C HIS A 46 7.48 6.99 4.86
N GLU A 47 8.18 6.67 5.93
CA GLU A 47 9.30 7.46 6.42
C GLU A 47 10.44 6.55 6.87
N ILE A 48 11.67 6.89 6.45
CA ILE A 48 12.89 6.26 6.92
C ILE A 48 13.78 7.35 7.48
N ILE A 49 14.13 7.23 8.76
CA ILE A 49 14.91 8.23 9.48
C ILE A 49 16.27 7.66 9.85
N SER A 50 17.34 8.36 9.51
CA SER A 50 18.66 8.11 10.10
C SER A 50 18.81 9.00 11.33
N PRO A 51 18.99 8.44 12.54
CA PRO A 51 19.26 9.25 13.73
C PRO A 51 20.53 10.09 13.51
N TYR A 52 20.47 11.37 13.85
CA TYR A 52 21.59 12.30 13.73
C TYR A 52 21.73 13.13 15.01
N ASP A 53 22.94 13.62 15.26
CA ASP A 53 23.20 14.58 16.34
C ASP A 53 22.73 15.98 15.93
N ALA A 54 21.95 16.65 16.77
CA ALA A 54 21.32 17.91 16.42
C ALA A 54 22.31 19.09 16.35
N GLN A 55 23.48 19.00 17.01
CA GLN A 55 24.48 20.06 17.00
C GLN A 55 25.50 19.88 15.87
N SER A 56 25.96 18.65 15.60
CA SER A 56 26.97 18.39 14.57
C SER A 56 26.40 17.94 13.23
N GLY A 57 25.19 17.38 13.19
CA GLY A 57 24.60 16.76 12.00
C GLY A 57 25.13 15.37 11.68
N ASP A 58 26.00 14.80 12.53
CA ASP A 58 26.59 13.48 12.31
C ASP A 58 25.57 12.37 12.51
N ILE A 59 25.65 11.30 11.71
CA ILE A 59 24.77 10.13 11.84
C ILE A 59 25.18 9.32 13.08
N THR A 60 24.27 9.22 14.05
CA THR A 60 24.53 8.59 15.36
C THR A 60 24.00 7.17 15.48
N GLY A 61 23.27 6.66 14.47
CA GLY A 61 22.66 5.34 14.57
C GLY A 61 22.28 4.70 13.24
N ARG A 62 21.76 3.47 13.34
CA ARG A 62 21.18 2.75 12.21
C ARG A 62 19.87 3.40 11.77
N ARG A 63 19.58 3.33 10.48
CA ARG A 63 18.32 3.79 9.89
C ARG A 63 17.15 3.08 10.57
N ARG A 64 16.13 3.86 10.91
CA ARG A 64 14.86 3.39 11.46
C ARG A 64 13.81 3.47 10.37
N HIS A 65 13.25 2.31 10.03
CA HIS A 65 12.17 2.19 9.06
C HIS A 65 10.86 2.28 9.82
N ASN A 66 10.09 3.35 9.61
CA ASN A 66 8.73 3.43 10.11
C ASN A 66 7.82 2.55 9.26
N ALA A 67 6.66 2.16 9.82
CA ALA A 67 5.71 1.35 9.08
C ALA A 67 5.22 2.11 7.84
N ILE A 68 5.12 1.41 6.71
CA ILE A 68 4.39 1.91 5.54
C ILE A 68 2.92 1.94 5.88
N CYS A 69 2.25 3.05 5.61
CA CYS A 69 0.80 3.18 5.72
C CYS A 69 0.23 3.37 4.32
N ILE A 70 -0.71 2.49 3.94
CA ILE A 70 -1.54 2.70 2.75
C ILE A 70 -2.98 2.88 3.19
N THR A 71 -3.71 3.74 2.48
CA THR A 71 -5.16 3.88 2.64
C THR A 71 -5.83 3.30 1.40
N LYS A 72 -6.72 2.34 1.62
CA LYS A 72 -7.55 1.71 0.60
C LYS A 72 -9.01 1.80 1.00
N VAL A 73 -9.90 1.46 0.09
CA VAL A 73 -11.32 1.29 0.38
C VAL A 73 -11.59 -0.14 0.85
N PHE A 74 -12.78 -0.37 1.40
CA PHE A 74 -13.21 -1.72 1.71
C PHE A 74 -13.39 -2.53 0.41
N ASP A 75 -12.73 -3.68 0.35
CA ASP A 75 -12.74 -4.57 -0.80
C ASP A 75 -12.69 -6.04 -0.31
N ARG A 76 -12.67 -6.99 -1.24
CA ARG A 76 -12.56 -8.43 -0.92
C ARG A 76 -11.35 -8.76 -0.03
N ALA A 77 -10.25 -8.02 -0.14
CA ALA A 77 -9.02 -8.28 0.62
C ALA A 77 -9.10 -7.78 2.06
N SER A 78 -9.99 -6.82 2.38
CA SER A 78 -10.14 -6.25 3.73
C SER A 78 -10.26 -7.29 4.85
N PRO A 79 -11.18 -8.28 4.81
CA PRO A 79 -11.27 -9.30 5.85
C PRO A 79 -10.01 -10.18 5.93
N LEU A 80 -9.36 -10.48 4.80
CA LEU A 80 -8.16 -11.31 4.75
C LEU A 80 -6.93 -10.60 5.34
N LEU A 81 -6.84 -9.28 5.14
CA LEU A 81 -5.83 -8.42 5.77
C LEU A 81 -6.03 -8.35 7.29
N LEU A 82 -7.26 -8.25 7.75
CA LEU A 82 -7.59 -8.31 9.19
C LEU A 82 -7.24 -9.68 9.78
N GLU A 83 -7.54 -10.77 9.07
CA GLU A 83 -7.14 -12.12 9.49
C GLU A 83 -5.62 -12.27 9.57
N ALA A 84 -4.89 -11.75 8.58
CA ALA A 84 -3.44 -11.75 8.56
C ALA A 84 -2.85 -10.96 9.75
N LEU A 85 -3.43 -9.80 10.07
CA LEU A 85 -3.08 -9.02 11.27
C LEU A 85 -3.33 -9.82 12.55
N CYS A 86 -4.54 -10.33 12.77
CA CYS A 86 -4.91 -11.04 13.99
C CYS A 86 -4.10 -12.32 14.20
N ARG A 87 -3.69 -12.99 13.13
CA ARG A 87 -2.89 -14.22 13.19
C ARG A 87 -1.38 -13.96 13.18
N GLY A 88 -0.93 -12.71 13.03
CA GLY A 88 0.48 -12.39 12.84
C GLY A 88 1.09 -13.10 11.62
N GLU A 89 0.31 -13.23 10.55
CA GLU A 89 0.77 -13.90 9.33
C GLU A 89 1.85 -13.06 8.64
N LYS A 90 2.96 -13.72 8.30
CA LYS A 90 3.99 -13.12 7.45
C LYS A 90 3.50 -13.06 6.01
N LEU A 91 3.68 -11.90 5.41
CA LEU A 91 3.46 -11.66 3.99
C LEU A 91 4.78 -11.92 3.27
N SER A 92 4.76 -12.86 2.33
CA SER A 92 5.95 -13.20 1.54
C SER A 92 6.35 -12.00 0.67
N GLU A 93 5.35 -11.34 0.08
CA GLU A 93 5.54 -10.23 -0.83
C GLU A 93 4.38 -9.23 -0.74
N VAL A 94 4.72 -7.94 -0.69
CA VAL A 94 3.79 -6.83 -0.84
C VAL A 94 4.33 -5.93 -1.94
N ILE A 95 3.57 -5.74 -3.01
CA ILE A 95 3.97 -4.93 -4.16
C ILE A 95 3.04 -3.74 -4.27
N ILE A 96 3.63 -2.54 -4.33
CA ILE A 96 2.93 -1.30 -4.62
C ILE A 96 3.42 -0.82 -5.99
N ASN A 97 2.52 -0.78 -6.95
CA ASN A 97 2.77 -0.30 -8.30
C ASN A 97 2.25 1.13 -8.46
N TRP A 98 3.12 2.03 -8.91
CA TRP A 98 2.85 3.45 -8.99
C TRP A 98 2.66 3.87 -10.45
N TYR A 99 1.50 4.45 -10.73
CA TYR A 99 1.11 4.82 -12.08
C TYR A 99 1.16 6.33 -12.27
N ARG A 100 1.52 6.74 -13.48
CA ARG A 100 1.38 8.11 -13.97
C ARG A 100 0.88 8.07 -15.41
N THR A 101 0.19 9.12 -15.82
CA THR A 101 -0.19 9.28 -17.23
C THR A 101 0.99 9.80 -18.03
N ASN A 102 1.33 9.12 -19.11
CA ASN A 102 2.30 9.55 -20.11
C ASN A 102 1.69 9.35 -21.51
N ASP A 103 1.66 10.39 -22.33
CA ASP A 103 1.03 10.38 -23.67
C ASP A 103 -0.39 9.79 -23.71
N GLY A 104 -1.19 10.08 -22.69
CA GLY A 104 -2.58 9.59 -22.57
C GLY A 104 -2.71 8.12 -22.19
N LYS A 105 -1.61 7.42 -21.90
CA LYS A 105 -1.60 6.05 -21.38
C LYS A 105 -1.13 6.01 -19.93
N GLU A 106 -1.73 5.13 -19.15
CA GLU A 106 -1.25 4.85 -17.79
C GLU A 106 -0.01 3.97 -17.87
N GLN A 107 1.05 4.40 -17.21
CA GLN A 107 2.33 3.69 -17.17
C GLN A 107 2.78 3.50 -15.73
N ASN A 108 3.08 2.25 -15.38
CA ASN A 108 3.78 1.92 -14.16
C ASN A 108 5.22 2.43 -14.26
N TYR A 109 5.54 3.50 -13.50
CA TYR A 109 6.85 4.14 -13.57
C TYR A 109 7.75 3.79 -12.39
N TYR A 110 7.15 3.38 -11.27
CA TYR A 110 7.85 3.11 -10.02
C TYR A 110 7.18 1.92 -9.33
N ARG A 111 7.97 1.14 -8.60
CA ARG A 111 7.50 -0.02 -7.83
C ARG A 111 8.19 -0.04 -6.47
N THR A 112 7.41 -0.33 -5.44
CA THR A 112 7.91 -0.60 -4.10
C THR A 112 7.55 -2.02 -3.71
N THR A 113 8.54 -2.84 -3.39
CA THR A 113 8.35 -4.25 -3.03
C THR A 113 8.84 -4.47 -1.61
N LEU A 114 8.00 -5.07 -0.77
CA LEU A 114 8.33 -5.47 0.59
C LEU A 114 8.43 -6.98 0.67
N HIS A 115 9.47 -7.48 1.32
CA HIS A 115 9.67 -8.90 1.57
C HIS A 115 9.65 -9.20 3.06
N GLY A 116 8.99 -10.32 3.41
CA GLY A 116 8.82 -10.73 4.80
C GLY A 116 8.10 -9.67 5.63
N ALA A 117 7.03 -9.10 5.06
CA ALA A 117 6.25 -8.05 5.69
C ALA A 117 5.28 -8.61 6.75
N LEU A 118 4.86 -7.74 7.67
CA LEU A 118 3.87 -8.01 8.70
C LEU A 118 2.93 -6.82 8.80
N ILE A 119 1.64 -7.09 8.92
CA ILE A 119 0.66 -6.05 9.23
C ILE A 119 0.73 -5.80 10.74
N VAL A 120 0.93 -4.54 11.12
CA VAL A 120 1.07 -4.15 12.53
C VAL A 120 -0.13 -3.38 13.07
N ALA A 121 -0.91 -2.74 12.19
CA ALA A 121 -2.13 -2.06 12.54
C ALA A 121 -3.03 -1.95 11.31
N ILE A 122 -4.34 -2.03 11.54
CA ILE A 122 -5.37 -1.67 10.57
C ILE A 122 -6.32 -0.70 11.26
N LYS A 123 -6.63 0.42 10.61
CA LYS A 123 -7.63 1.40 11.07
C LYS A 123 -8.72 1.55 10.02
N ASP A 124 -9.86 0.96 10.34
CA ASP A 124 -11.10 1.12 9.58
C ASP A 124 -11.82 2.38 10.05
N HIS A 125 -12.18 3.25 9.12
CA HIS A 125 -12.88 4.49 9.43
C HIS A 125 -13.74 4.97 8.26
N MET A 126 -14.81 5.68 8.60
CA MET A 126 -15.71 6.31 7.64
C MET A 126 -16.01 7.72 8.16
N PRO A 127 -15.83 8.77 7.35
CA PRO A 127 -16.24 10.11 7.73
C PRO A 127 -17.77 10.20 7.93
N THR A 128 -18.21 11.18 8.72
CA THR A 128 -19.64 11.39 8.98
C THR A 128 -20.38 11.72 7.69
N CYS A 129 -21.49 11.04 7.43
CA CYS A 129 -22.32 11.24 6.22
C CYS A 129 -22.98 12.63 6.14
N ASP A 130 -23.04 13.36 7.26
CA ASP A 130 -23.67 14.67 7.37
C ASP A 130 -22.75 15.83 6.95
N ASP A 131 -21.45 15.57 6.74
CA ASP A 131 -20.50 16.61 6.32
C ASP A 131 -20.45 16.71 4.78
N PRO A 132 -20.88 17.84 4.18
CA PRO A 132 -20.85 18.04 2.74
C PRO A 132 -19.44 17.98 2.15
N ASN A 133 -18.40 18.25 2.95
CA ASN A 133 -17.01 18.20 2.49
C ASN A 133 -16.50 16.75 2.30
N ASN A 134 -17.22 15.76 2.84
CA ASN A 134 -16.87 14.33 2.75
C ASN A 134 -17.71 13.59 1.70
N SER A 135 -18.36 14.30 0.76
CA SER A 135 -19.24 13.72 -0.26
C SER A 135 -18.60 12.66 -1.16
N HIS A 136 -17.26 12.58 -1.18
CA HIS A 136 -16.50 11.62 -1.97
C HIS A 136 -15.74 10.58 -1.11
N SER A 137 -15.79 10.72 0.21
CA SER A 137 -15.08 9.83 1.13
C SER A 137 -16.00 8.70 1.56
N ILE A 138 -15.66 7.48 1.17
CA ILE A 138 -16.39 6.26 1.52
C ILE A 138 -15.77 5.58 2.75
N HIS A 139 -15.99 4.27 2.90
CA HIS A 139 -15.33 3.42 3.88
C HIS A 139 -13.84 3.29 3.54
N LEU A 140 -12.98 3.74 4.45
CA LEU A 140 -11.53 3.74 4.32
C LEU A 140 -10.90 2.78 5.32
N GLN A 141 -9.79 2.21 4.90
CA GLN A 141 -8.98 1.26 5.65
C GLN A 141 -7.52 1.64 5.51
N ASP A 142 -6.92 2.09 6.61
CA ASP A 142 -5.48 2.32 6.71
C ASP A 142 -4.79 1.03 7.12
N VAL A 143 -3.85 0.53 6.33
CA VAL A 143 -3.11 -0.70 6.61
C VAL A 143 -1.63 -0.36 6.80
N HIS A 144 -1.11 -0.72 7.97
CA HIS A 144 0.28 -0.47 8.34
C HIS A 144 1.13 -1.73 8.19
N PHE A 145 2.19 -1.65 7.38
CA PHE A 145 3.13 -2.73 7.13
C PHE A 145 4.50 -2.41 7.71
N THR A 146 5.04 -3.35 8.49
CA THR A 146 6.48 -3.45 8.72
C THR A 146 7.07 -4.51 7.80
N TYR A 147 8.38 -4.49 7.61
CA TYR A 147 9.03 -5.36 6.64
C TYR A 147 10.46 -5.69 7.03
N ARG A 148 10.96 -6.81 6.51
CA ARG A 148 12.36 -7.21 6.68
C ARG A 148 13.26 -6.56 5.64
N GLN A 149 12.77 -6.45 4.41
CA GLN A 149 13.48 -5.84 3.30
C GLN A 149 12.47 -5.06 2.45
N ILE A 150 12.93 -3.92 1.94
CA ILE A 150 12.21 -3.08 0.99
C ILE A 150 13.09 -2.87 -0.23
N ARG A 151 12.49 -2.90 -1.41
CA ARG A 151 13.12 -2.61 -2.69
C ARG A 151 12.33 -1.52 -3.42
N TRP A 152 13.06 -0.57 -3.99
CA TRP A 152 12.52 0.51 -4.80
C TRP A 152 13.06 0.41 -6.22
N ASP A 153 12.14 0.30 -7.17
CA ASP A 153 12.46 0.14 -8.59
C ASP A 153 11.83 1.30 -9.37
N HIS A 154 12.65 2.16 -9.99
CA HIS A 154 12.16 3.10 -10.98
C HIS A 154 12.09 2.42 -12.35
N VAL A 155 10.96 1.77 -12.61
CA VAL A 155 10.72 0.90 -13.77
C VAL A 155 11.09 1.57 -15.10
N THR A 156 10.67 2.80 -15.33
CA THR A 156 10.91 3.47 -16.63
C THR A 156 12.33 4.00 -16.81
N ALA A 157 13.05 4.25 -15.71
CA ALA A 157 14.43 4.71 -15.74
C ALA A 157 15.43 3.57 -15.52
N SER A 158 14.94 2.34 -15.34
CA SER A 158 15.74 1.13 -15.06
C SER A 158 16.71 1.29 -13.89
N VAL A 159 16.32 2.05 -12.86
CA VAL A 159 17.11 2.20 -11.63
C VAL A 159 16.53 1.30 -10.54
N LEU A 160 17.39 0.50 -9.92
CA LEU A 160 17.02 -0.44 -8.86
C LEU A 160 17.84 -0.13 -7.60
N SER A 161 17.18 0.07 -6.47
CA SER A 161 17.86 0.15 -5.17
C SER A 161 18.25 -1.26 -4.72
N GLN A 162 19.52 -1.46 -4.36
CA GLN A 162 20.00 -2.74 -3.80
C GLN A 162 19.60 -2.90 -2.32
#